data_AF-A0A2L2Z2U3-F1
#
_entry.id   AF-A0A2L2Z2U3-F1
#
_cell.length_a   1.000
_cell.length_b   1.000
_cell.length_c   1.000
_cell.angle_alpha   90.00
_cell.angle_beta   90.00
_cell.angle_gamma   90.00
#
_symmetry.space_group_name_H-M   'P 1'
#
loop_
_entity.id
_entity.type
_entity.pdbx_description
1 polymer ?
#
loop_
_entity_poly.entity_id
_entity_poly.type
_entity_poly.pdbx_seq_one_letter_code
_entity_poly.pdbx_strand_id
1 'polypeptide(L)'
;GKQKPRKSAIGRSTKQMLQDDLLNQTSRLMNGFRINGRNVDPNKQSMIVELLLMKKNQQRQQQKLENIGQLVDIAEKSKVRDLPLPMFKELLLANSNEEAARVFHRYLPKGHALPKTPVSVAA
;
A
#
# COMPACT_ATOMS: atom_id res chain seq x y z
N GLY A 1 -11.09 -39.75 -53.51
CA GLY A 1 -12.35 -39.83 -52.76
C GLY A 1 -12.21 -39.18 -51.39
N LYS A 2 -12.97 -38.09 -51.18
CA LYS A 2 -13.40 -37.47 -49.90
C LYS A 2 -12.34 -37.10 -48.84
N GLN A 3 -11.83 -35.87 -48.93
CA GLN A 3 -11.21 -35.15 -47.81
C GLN A 3 -12.25 -34.88 -46.71
N LYS A 4 -11.94 -35.22 -45.45
CA LYS A 4 -12.76 -34.85 -44.29
C LYS A 4 -12.64 -33.34 -44.04
N PRO A 5 -13.76 -32.59 -43.96
CA PRO A 5 -13.68 -31.16 -43.64
C PRO A 5 -13.13 -30.99 -42.23
N ARG A 6 -12.03 -30.24 -42.10
CA ARG A 6 -11.54 -29.76 -40.79
C ARG A 6 -12.68 -28.92 -40.21
N LYS A 7 -13.19 -29.33 -39.04
CA LYS A 7 -14.18 -28.56 -38.29
C LYS A 7 -13.60 -27.16 -38.07
N SER A 8 -14.17 -26.24 -38.82
CA SER A 8 -14.00 -24.80 -38.71
C SER A 8 -14.02 -24.40 -37.24
N ALA A 9 -13.12 -23.47 -36.90
CA ALA A 9 -13.24 -22.64 -35.72
C ALA A 9 -14.64 -22.03 -35.68
N ILE A 10 -15.57 -22.70 -34.99
CA ILE A 10 -16.84 -22.13 -34.61
C ILE A 10 -16.45 -21.12 -33.54
N GLY A 11 -16.38 -19.85 -33.94
CA GLY A 11 -16.15 -18.75 -33.04
C GLY A 11 -17.14 -18.85 -31.89
N ARG A 12 -16.65 -19.21 -30.70
CA ARG A 12 -17.40 -18.95 -29.47
C ARG A 12 -17.72 -17.47 -29.51
N SER A 13 -19.01 -17.14 -29.43
CA SER A 13 -19.44 -15.74 -29.35
C SER A 13 -18.64 -15.08 -28.23
N THR A 14 -18.11 -13.88 -28.46
CA THR A 14 -17.35 -13.12 -27.46
C THR A 14 -18.12 -13.04 -26.12
N LYS A 15 -19.46 -13.05 -26.17
CA LYS A 15 -20.33 -13.13 -24.99
C LYS A 15 -20.22 -14.46 -24.22
N GLN A 16 -20.10 -15.59 -24.91
CA GLN A 16 -19.90 -16.89 -24.27
C GLN A 16 -18.49 -17.01 -23.68
N MET A 17 -17.46 -16.47 -24.35
CA MET A 17 -16.11 -16.41 -23.77
C MET A 17 -16.07 -15.52 -22.52
N LEU A 18 -16.73 -14.35 -22.57
CA LEU A 18 -16.85 -13.48 -21.40
C LEU A 18 -17.63 -14.13 -20.26
N GLN A 19 -18.70 -14.86 -20.56
CA GLN A 19 -19.49 -15.57 -19.55
C GLN A 19 -18.69 -16.73 -18.94
N ASP A 20 -17.95 -17.49 -19.75
CA ASP A 20 -17.04 -18.54 -19.29
C ASP A 20 -15.92 -17.96 -18.43
N ASP A 21 -15.33 -16.82 -18.81
CA ASP A 21 -14.30 -16.14 -18.02
C ASP A 21 -14.85 -15.60 -16.70
N LEU A 22 -16.07 -15.06 -16.70
CA LEU A 22 -16.73 -14.59 -15.49
C LEU A 22 -17.00 -15.75 -14.53
N LEU A 23 -17.57 -16.86 -15.04
CA LEU A 23 -17.83 -18.07 -14.27
C LEU A 23 -16.53 -18.70 -13.74
N ASN A 24 -15.46 -18.68 -14.52
CA ASN A 24 -14.14 -19.15 -14.10
C ASN A 24 -13.52 -18.24 -13.03
N GLN A 25 -13.69 -16.92 -13.12
CA GLN A 25 -13.26 -15.98 -12.08
C GLN A 25 -14.07 -16.18 -10.79
N THR A 26 -15.38 -16.31 -10.89
CA THR A 26 -16.27 -16.58 -9.74
C THR A 26 -15.96 -17.93 -9.10
N SER A 27 -15.69 -18.97 -9.91
CA SER A 27 -15.29 -20.29 -9.41
C SER A 27 -13.92 -20.27 -8.70
N ARG A 28 -12.96 -19.45 -9.18
CA ARG A 28 -11.66 -19.24 -8.52
C ARG A 28 -11.79 -18.49 -7.19
N LEU A 29 -12.78 -17.60 -7.06
CA LEU A 29 -13.07 -16.90 -5.80
C LEU A 29 -13.73 -17.86 -4.79
N MET A 30 -14.66 -18.70 -5.23
CA MET A 30 -15.38 -19.64 -4.37
C MET A 30 -14.54 -20.83 -3.89
N ASN A 31 -13.58 -21.29 -4.71
CA ASN A 31 -12.73 -22.44 -4.39
C ASN A 31 -11.38 -22.06 -3.74
N GLY A 32 -11.21 -20.79 -3.37
CA GLY A 32 -9.98 -20.25 -2.78
C GLY A 32 -8.95 -19.83 -3.82
N PHE A 33 -8.25 -18.72 -3.52
CA PHE A 33 -7.19 -18.20 -4.38
C PHE A 33 -6.09 -19.26 -4.56
N ARG A 34 -5.80 -19.63 -5.80
CA ARG A 34 -4.65 -20.47 -6.11
C ARG A 34 -3.39 -19.59 -6.13
N ILE A 35 -2.55 -19.72 -5.11
CA ILE A 35 -1.26 -19.02 -5.05
C ILE A 35 -0.17 -20.05 -5.36
N ASN A 36 0.66 -19.76 -6.36
CA ASN A 36 1.78 -20.61 -6.77
C ASN A 36 1.37 -22.08 -7.01
N GLY A 37 0.19 -22.30 -7.60
CA GLY A 37 -0.32 -23.63 -7.96
C GLY A 37 -1.00 -24.41 -6.83
N ARG A 38 -0.98 -23.93 -5.57
CA ARG A 38 -1.62 -24.59 -4.42
C ARG A 38 -3.02 -24.03 -4.15
N ASN A 39 -3.97 -24.90 -3.80
CA ASN A 39 -5.26 -24.47 -3.26
C ASN A 39 -5.03 -23.92 -1.85
N VAL A 40 -5.30 -22.63 -1.68
CA VAL A 40 -5.19 -21.96 -0.37
C VAL A 40 -6.59 -21.88 0.21
N ASP A 41 -6.72 -22.33 1.45
CA ASP A 41 -7.95 -22.22 2.23
C ASP A 41 -8.43 -20.74 2.26
N PRO A 42 -9.64 -20.44 1.76
CA PRO A 42 -10.18 -19.08 1.72
C PRO A 42 -10.16 -18.38 3.09
N ASN A 43 -10.40 -19.11 4.18
CA ASN A 43 -10.44 -18.55 5.53
C ASN A 43 -9.04 -18.17 6.01
N LYS A 44 -8.04 -19.01 5.73
CA LYS A 44 -6.63 -18.71 6.06
C LYS A 44 -6.12 -17.53 5.24
N GLN A 45 -6.51 -17.45 3.96
CA GLN A 45 -6.13 -16.34 3.10
C GLN A 45 -6.76 -15.02 3.58
N SER A 46 -8.05 -15.05 3.95
CA SER A 46 -8.75 -13.88 4.51
C SER A 46 -8.06 -13.34 5.76
N MET A 47 -7.69 -14.23 6.68
CA MET A 47 -6.93 -13.87 7.89
C MET A 47 -5.54 -13.28 7.55
N ILE A 48 -4.82 -13.85 6.58
CA ILE A 48 -3.52 -13.34 6.15
C ILE A 48 -3.66 -11.91 5.58
N VAL A 49 -4.66 -11.67 4.74
CA VAL A 49 -4.91 -10.35 4.15
C VAL A 49 -5.27 -9.34 5.24
N GLU A 50 -6.11 -9.72 6.19
CA GLU A 50 -6.48 -8.88 7.34
C GLU A 50 -5.23 -8.49 8.15
N LEU A 51 -4.38 -9.47 8.51
CA LEU A 51 -3.12 -9.21 9.22
C LEU A 51 -2.16 -8.32 8.43
N LEU A 52 -2.07 -8.49 7.11
CA LEU A 52 -1.26 -7.63 6.24
C LEU A 52 -1.79 -6.20 6.21
N LEU A 53 -3.11 -6.01 6.16
CA LEU A 53 -3.75 -4.69 6.21
C LEU A 53 -3.52 -4.03 7.58
N MET A 54 -3.67 -4.79 8.67
CA MET A 54 -3.38 -4.32 10.02
C MET A 54 -1.92 -3.88 10.16
N LYS A 55 -0.95 -4.71 9.71
CA LYS A 55 0.48 -4.36 9.75
C LYS A 55 0.79 -3.12 8.92
N LYS A 56 0.19 -2.99 7.74
CA LYS A 56 0.33 -1.79 6.89
C LYS A 56 -0.23 -0.54 7.58
N ASN A 57 -1.37 -0.65 8.27
CA ASN A 57 -1.96 0.46 9.01
C ASN A 57 -1.09 0.84 10.21
N GLN A 58 -0.60 -0.15 10.96
CA GLN A 58 0.34 0.05 12.07
C GLN A 58 1.60 0.80 11.60
N GLN A 59 2.21 0.38 10.50
CA GLN A 59 3.39 1.06 9.94
C GLN A 59 3.08 2.51 9.57
N ARG A 60 1.91 2.80 9.01
CA ARG A 60 1.48 4.18 8.71
C ARG A 60 1.31 5.02 9.96
N GLN A 61 0.71 4.46 11.02
CA GLN A 61 0.55 5.17 12.29
C GLN A 61 1.90 5.45 12.95
N GLN A 62 2.80 4.46 12.94
CA GLN A 62 4.17 4.59 13.44
C GLN A 62 4.92 5.70 12.72
N GLN A 63 4.85 5.74 11.38
CA GLN A 63 5.48 6.79 10.57
C GLN A 63 4.97 8.21 10.94
N LYS A 64 3.67 8.36 11.24
CA LYS A 64 3.12 9.64 11.69
C LYS A 64 3.69 10.07 13.04
N LEU A 65 3.82 9.14 13.98
CA LEU A 65 4.42 9.43 15.29
C LEU A 65 5.89 9.81 15.15
N GLU A 66 6.64 9.12 14.29
CA GLU A 66 8.04 9.44 14.00
C GLU A 66 8.20 10.83 13.37
N ASN A 67 7.33 11.21 12.44
CA ASN A 67 7.31 12.55 11.85
C ASN A 67 7.08 13.63 12.91
N ILE A 68 6.17 13.40 13.87
CA ILE A 68 5.93 14.33 14.99
C ILE A 68 7.14 14.35 15.92
N GLY A 69 7.73 13.20 16.23
CA GLY A 69 8.94 13.12 17.05
C GLY A 69 10.09 13.94 16.46
N GLN A 70 10.32 13.81 15.15
CA GLN A 70 11.29 14.64 14.44
C GLN A 70 10.97 16.13 14.51
N LEU A 71 9.69 16.51 14.42
CA LEU A 71 9.27 17.90 14.58
C LEU A 71 9.60 18.42 15.98
N VAL A 72 9.31 17.65 17.02
CA VAL A 72 9.64 17.99 18.42
C VAL A 72 11.14 18.15 18.60
N ASP A 73 11.94 17.19 18.13
CA ASP A 73 13.41 17.25 18.21
C ASP A 73 13.97 18.51 17.54
N ILE A 74 13.44 18.87 16.38
CA ILE A 74 13.84 20.09 15.66
C ILE A 74 13.43 21.33 16.43
N ALA A 75 12.21 21.38 16.96
CA ALA A 75 11.70 22.50 17.72
C ALA A 75 12.52 22.73 19.01
N GLU A 76 12.86 21.66 19.73
CA GLU A 76 13.70 21.71 20.92
C GLU A 76 15.11 22.22 20.61
N LYS A 77 15.77 21.64 19.59
CA LYS A 77 17.12 22.08 19.16
C LYS A 77 17.14 23.53 18.70
N SER A 78 16.06 23.97 18.07
CA SER A 78 15.93 25.34 17.55
C SER A 78 15.35 26.31 18.59
N LYS A 79 15.04 25.84 19.80
CA LYS A 79 14.39 26.60 20.89
C LYS A 79 13.10 27.29 20.46
N VAL A 80 12.38 26.67 19.51
CA VAL A 80 11.09 27.15 19.02
C VAL A 80 9.99 26.55 19.88
N ARG A 81 9.17 27.41 20.48
CA ARG A 81 8.01 26.97 21.29
C ARG A 81 6.71 26.90 20.49
N ASP A 82 6.60 27.73 19.46
CA ASP A 82 5.39 27.85 18.65
C ASP A 82 5.66 27.34 17.23
N LEU A 83 4.87 26.37 16.80
CA LEU A 83 4.96 25.81 15.46
C LEU A 83 3.75 26.25 14.63
N PRO A 84 3.94 26.53 13.33
CA PRO A 84 2.81 26.83 12.45
C PRO A 84 1.81 25.67 12.44
N LEU A 85 0.55 25.93 12.80
CA LEU A 85 -0.53 24.93 12.72
C LEU A 85 -0.63 24.24 11.34
N PRO A 86 -0.44 24.94 10.20
CA PRO A 86 -0.43 24.29 8.89
C PRO A 86 0.66 23.23 8.74
N MET A 87 1.85 23.46 9.29
CA MET A 87 2.96 22.52 9.27
C MET A 87 2.60 21.22 10.01
N PHE A 88 2.01 21.35 11.21
CA PHE A 88 1.59 20.20 11.99
C PHE A 88 0.49 19.39 11.29
N LYS A 89 -0.51 20.07 10.71
CA LYS A 89 -1.58 19.42 9.93
C LYS A 89 -1.03 18.67 8.72
N GLU A 90 -0.11 19.27 7.97
CA GLU A 90 0.51 18.61 6.81
C GLU A 90 1.38 17.42 7.23
N LEU A 91 2.13 17.51 8.34
CA LEU A 91 2.93 16.39 8.87
C LEU A 91 2.09 15.20 9.32
N LEU A 92 0.92 15.44 9.93
CA LEU A 92 -0.03 14.38 10.32
C LEU A 92 -0.64 13.64 9.12
N LEU A 93 -0.69 14.31 7.97
CA LEU A 93 -1.23 13.76 6.73
C LEU A 93 -0.15 13.14 5.84
N ALA A 94 1.13 13.38 6.11
CA ALA A 94 2.24 12.78 5.39
C ALA A 94 2.24 11.26 5.59
N ASN A 95 2.24 10.53 4.48
CA ASN A 95 2.25 9.07 4.44
C ASN A 95 3.64 8.48 4.15
N SER A 96 4.65 9.34 4.01
CA SER A 96 6.03 8.97 3.70
C SER A 96 7.03 9.93 4.35
N ASN A 97 8.26 9.48 4.52
CA ASN A 97 9.37 10.31 5.01
C ASN A 97 9.66 11.47 4.04
N GLU A 98 9.55 11.22 2.73
CA GLU A 98 9.79 12.22 1.70
C GLU A 98 8.73 13.34 1.73
N GLU A 99 7.47 13.00 1.99
CA GLU A 99 6.41 13.98 2.21
C GLU A 99 6.68 14.82 3.46
N ALA A 100 7.05 14.20 4.58
CA ALA A 100 7.40 14.91 5.79
C ALA A 100 8.59 15.86 5.57
N ALA A 101 9.64 15.40 4.89
CA ALA A 101 10.80 16.22 4.52
C ALA A 101 10.41 17.45 3.69
N ARG A 102 9.48 17.32 2.74
CA ARG A 102 8.96 18.46 1.97
C ARG A 102 8.24 19.47 2.84
N VAL A 103 7.45 19.03 3.81
CA VAL A 103 6.78 19.92 4.77
C VAL A 103 7.82 20.66 5.61
N PHE A 104 8.81 19.94 6.14
CA PHE A 104 9.90 20.56 6.89
C PHE A 104 10.64 21.62 6.08
N HIS A 105 11.03 21.32 4.83
CA HIS A 105 11.71 22.28 3.96
C HIS A 105 10.88 23.53 3.63
N ARG A 106 9.55 23.42 3.62
CA ARG A 106 8.66 24.55 3.33
C ARG A 106 8.54 25.50 4.51
N TYR A 107 8.42 24.96 5.73
CA TYR A 107 8.08 25.74 6.92
C TYR A 107 9.28 26.08 7.80
N LEU A 108 10.37 25.32 7.73
CA LEU A 108 11.58 25.60 8.50
C LEU A 108 12.53 26.53 7.72
N PRO A 109 13.16 27.50 8.40
CA PRO A 109 14.15 28.38 7.76
C PRO A 109 15.36 27.58 7.24
N LYS A 110 15.93 28.06 6.12
CA LYS A 110 17.08 27.43 5.45
C LYS A 110 18.28 27.41 6.41
N GLY A 111 18.69 26.21 6.84
CA GLY A 111 19.81 26.00 7.78
C GLY A 111 19.58 24.92 8.82
N HIS A 112 18.34 24.44 8.99
CA HIS A 112 18.07 23.28 9.85
C HIS A 112 18.39 21.98 9.10
N ALA A 113 19.43 21.28 9.57
CA ALA A 113 19.75 19.94 9.10
C ALA A 113 18.63 19.00 9.56
N LEU A 114 17.84 18.51 8.61
CA LEU A 114 16.92 17.42 8.88
C LEU A 114 17.73 16.21 9.36
N PRO A 115 17.33 15.54 10.45
CA PRO A 115 17.98 14.31 10.85
C PRO A 115 17.93 13.34 9.66
N LYS A 116 19.11 12.86 9.25
CA LYS A 116 19.23 11.92 8.13
C LYS A 116 18.58 10.62 8.55
N THR A 117 17.35 10.41 8.08
CA THR A 117 16.55 9.17 8.19
C THR A 117 16.29 8.67 9.62
N PRO A 118 15.12 8.08 9.89
CA PRO A 118 14.82 7.58 11.23
C PRO A 118 15.80 6.49 11.63
N VAL A 119 16.19 6.53 12.91
CA VAL A 119 16.82 5.43 13.62
C VAL A 119 16.03 4.18 13.29
N SER A 120 16.62 3.30 12.48
CA SER A 120 16.18 1.92 12.35
C SER A 120 16.26 1.32 13.75
N VAL A 121 15.17 1.35 14.50
CA VAL A 121 15.03 0.53 15.69
C VAL A 121 15.00 -0.89 15.16
N ALA A 122 16.16 -1.54 15.22
CA ALA A 122 16.31 -2.95 14.91
C ALA A 122 15.28 -3.72 15.74
N ALA A 123 14.43 -4.47 15.05
CA ALA A 123 13.65 -5.55 15.65
C ALA A 123 14.55 -6.78 15.82
#